data_AF-A0A521SE65-F1
#
_entry.id   AF-A0A521SE65-F1
#
_cell.length_a   1.000
_cell.length_b   1.000
_cell.length_c   1.000
_cell.angle_alpha   90.00
_cell.angle_beta   90.00
_cell.angle_gamma   90.00
#
_symmetry.space_group_name_H-M   'P 1'
#
loop_
_entity.id
_entity.type
_entity.pdbx_description
1 polymer ?
#
loop_
_entity_poly.entity_id
_entity_poly.type
_entity_poly.pdbx_seq_one_letter_code
_entity_poly.pdbx_strand_id
1 'polypeptide(L)'
;MAHTTASQHAFATVLYDTLFGLVLFFSLDSFLTISEPAHFLFFLFATAVLVHWWLMFKAAEDEFGNEFRTAAVHLVLNLAVILLLEFFILNARTFHYLAAALFMLAVFCVDLAWAGLALRAHRFKAKGRRLAAMRTELRSIIATDALVVALLGALTAAAFLFPLPPLVFVLGFVAIYLFYIQLSFKFQIIDLKAF
;
A
#
# COMPACT_ATOMS: atom_id res chain seq x y z
N MET A 1 22.29 8.34 24.20
CA MET A 1 21.84 7.31 23.22
C MET A 1 20.44 7.56 22.64
N ALA A 2 19.65 8.54 23.10
CA ALA A 2 18.34 8.87 22.50
C ALA A 2 18.44 9.70 21.20
N HIS A 3 19.54 10.43 20.97
CA HIS A 3 19.71 11.30 19.80
C HIS A 3 19.89 10.56 18.47
N THR A 4 20.39 9.32 18.48
CA THR A 4 20.69 8.55 17.25
C THR A 4 19.46 7.89 16.63
N THR A 5 18.43 7.56 17.41
CA THR A 5 17.20 6.95 16.89
C THR A 5 16.27 7.99 16.27
N ALA A 6 16.17 9.18 16.88
CA ALA A 6 15.32 10.26 16.37
C ALA A 6 15.82 10.80 15.01
N SER A 7 17.15 10.91 14.81
CA SER A 7 17.71 11.33 13.52
C SER A 7 17.54 10.27 12.41
N GLN A 8 17.53 8.98 12.76
CA GLN A 8 17.31 7.89 11.81
C GLN A 8 15.88 7.84 11.29
N HIS A 9 14.89 8.10 12.15
CA HIS A 9 13.48 8.23 11.72
C HIS A 9 13.27 9.47 10.84
N ALA A 10 13.79 10.64 11.24
CA ALA A 10 13.67 11.86 10.44
C ALA A 10 14.28 11.72 9.04
N PHE A 11 15.43 11.03 8.91
CA PHE A 11 16.04 10.76 7.61
C PHE A 11 15.18 9.82 6.75
N ALA A 12 14.59 8.79 7.35
CA ALA A 12 13.72 7.83 6.68
C ALA A 12 12.51 8.50 6.05
N THR A 13 11.82 9.34 6.81
CA THR A 13 10.63 10.09 6.35
C THR A 13 10.99 11.06 5.22
N VAL A 14 12.08 11.82 5.36
CA VAL A 14 12.54 12.78 4.33
C VAL A 14 12.93 12.08 3.03
N LEU A 15 13.63 10.95 3.12
CA LEU A 15 14.00 10.15 1.95
C LEU A 15 12.75 9.61 1.25
N TYR A 16 11.79 9.08 2.01
CA TYR A 16 10.53 8.55 1.47
C TYR A 16 9.71 9.65 0.76
N ASP A 17 9.57 10.83 1.36
CA ASP A 17 8.87 11.98 0.77
C ASP A 17 9.54 12.47 -0.51
N THR A 18 10.88 12.53 -0.52
CA THR A 18 11.64 12.99 -1.70
C THR A 18 11.49 12.01 -2.86
N LEU A 19 11.60 10.71 -2.59
CA LEU A 19 11.43 9.66 -3.61
C LEU A 19 9.99 9.63 -4.13
N PHE A 20 9.00 9.75 -3.25
CA PHE A 20 7.60 9.85 -3.64
C PHE A 20 7.34 11.05 -4.57
N GLY A 21 7.87 12.23 -4.22
CA GLY A 21 7.75 13.44 -5.05
C GLY A 21 8.39 13.29 -6.43
N LEU A 22 9.55 12.62 -6.50
CA LEU A 22 10.22 12.30 -7.77
C LEU A 22 9.39 11.34 -8.62
N VAL A 23 8.83 10.29 -8.03
CA VAL A 23 7.97 9.32 -8.75
C VAL A 23 6.72 10.01 -9.32
N LEU A 24 6.07 10.87 -8.54
CA LEU A 24 4.94 11.68 -9.04
C LEU A 24 5.36 12.61 -10.17
N PHE A 25 6.56 13.19 -10.11
CA PHE A 25 7.06 14.06 -11.17
C PHE A 25 7.36 13.28 -12.47
N PHE A 26 8.03 12.13 -12.39
CA PHE A 26 8.34 11.30 -13.56
C PHE A 26 7.10 10.62 -14.15
N SER A 27 6.08 10.32 -13.33
CA SER A 27 4.82 9.74 -13.83
C SER A 27 4.02 10.70 -14.70
N LEU A 28 4.15 12.03 -14.49
CA LEU A 28 3.52 13.05 -15.34
C LEU A 28 4.05 13.05 -16.78
N ASP A 29 5.29 12.64 -17.01
CA ASP A 29 5.81 12.47 -18.38
C ASP A 29 5.10 11.30 -19.08
N SER A 30 4.85 10.22 -18.34
CA SER A 30 4.13 9.05 -18.88
C SER A 30 2.66 9.33 -19.18
N PHE A 31 2.02 10.25 -18.45
CA PHE A 31 0.65 10.70 -18.69
C PHE A 31 0.44 11.23 -20.12
N LEU A 32 1.40 11.97 -20.66
CA LEU A 32 1.31 12.60 -21.99
C LEU A 32 1.31 11.58 -23.14
N THR A 33 1.67 10.32 -22.86
CA THR A 33 1.77 9.25 -23.86
C THR A 33 0.55 8.32 -23.90
N ILE A 34 -0.44 8.53 -23.02
CA ILE A 34 -1.61 7.66 -22.88
C ILE A 34 -2.69 8.04 -23.90
N SER A 35 -3.07 7.09 -24.76
CA SER A 35 -4.09 7.29 -25.81
C SER A 35 -5.46 6.69 -25.50
N GLU A 36 -5.54 5.66 -24.65
CA GLU A 36 -6.78 4.91 -24.41
C GLU A 36 -7.46 5.29 -23.07
N PRO A 37 -8.80 5.41 -23.03
CA PRO A 37 -9.54 5.78 -21.81
C PRO A 37 -9.34 4.84 -20.63
N ALA A 38 -9.23 3.52 -20.89
CA ALA A 38 -9.00 2.53 -19.83
C ALA A 38 -7.60 2.69 -19.21
N HIS A 39 -6.59 3.01 -20.02
CA HIS A 39 -5.21 3.22 -19.56
C HIS A 39 -5.12 4.51 -18.75
N PHE A 40 -5.84 5.55 -19.19
CA PHE A 40 -5.94 6.81 -18.46
C PHE A 40 -6.57 6.62 -17.08
N LEU A 41 -7.69 5.89 -17.01
CA LEU A 41 -8.35 5.58 -15.74
C LEU A 41 -7.46 4.73 -14.84
N PHE A 42 -6.76 3.73 -15.40
CA PHE A 42 -5.82 2.91 -14.65
C PHE A 42 -4.65 3.73 -14.11
N PHE A 43 -4.07 4.64 -14.90
CA PHE A 43 -3.00 5.54 -14.47
C PHE A 43 -3.44 6.46 -13.33
N LEU A 44 -4.59 7.12 -13.47
CA LEU A 44 -5.14 7.98 -12.41
C LEU A 44 -5.38 7.19 -11.13
N PHE A 45 -5.95 5.99 -11.26
CA PHE A 45 -6.22 5.12 -10.14
C PHE A 45 -4.93 4.62 -9.46
N ALA A 46 -3.93 4.16 -10.23
CA ALA A 46 -2.63 3.75 -9.70
C ALA A 46 -1.92 4.90 -8.97
N THR A 47 -2.05 6.13 -9.49
CA THR A 47 -1.55 7.34 -8.82
C THR A 47 -2.29 7.60 -7.51
N ALA A 48 -3.62 7.46 -7.49
CA ALA A 48 -4.42 7.61 -6.27
C ALA A 48 -4.08 6.54 -5.21
N VAL A 49 -3.87 5.29 -5.63
CA VAL A 49 -3.37 4.21 -4.77
C VAL A 49 -2.02 4.62 -4.17
N LEU A 50 -1.07 5.09 -4.99
CA LEU A 50 0.25 5.52 -4.54
C LEU A 50 0.16 6.66 -3.50
N VAL A 51 -0.68 7.68 -3.72
CA VAL A 51 -0.92 8.77 -2.76
C VAL A 51 -1.55 8.26 -1.47
N HIS A 52 -2.57 7.40 -1.56
CA HIS A 52 -3.23 6.85 -0.38
C HIS A 52 -2.25 6.01 0.47
N TRP A 53 -1.41 5.20 -0.17
CA TRP A 53 -0.38 4.42 0.49
C TRP A 53 0.69 5.29 1.17
N TRP A 54 1.11 6.39 0.53
CA TRP A 54 2.00 7.35 1.15
C TRP A 54 1.40 7.99 2.41
N LEU A 55 0.11 8.34 2.38
CA LEU A 55 -0.60 8.87 3.56
C LEU A 55 -0.71 7.83 4.69
N MET A 56 -1.05 6.59 4.35
CA MET A 56 -1.11 5.48 5.31
C MET A 56 0.25 5.23 5.98
N PHE A 57 1.34 5.33 5.21
CA PHE A 57 2.68 5.21 5.76
C PHE A 57 2.98 6.32 6.77
N LYS A 58 2.70 7.59 6.43
CA LYS A 58 2.91 8.70 7.37
C LYS A 58 2.11 8.51 8.66
N ALA A 59 0.84 8.15 8.54
CA ALA A 59 -0.01 7.88 9.69
C ALA A 59 0.54 6.73 10.57
N ALA A 60 1.01 5.64 9.95
CA ALA A 60 1.59 4.51 10.66
C ALA A 60 2.95 4.84 11.30
N GLU A 61 3.78 5.69 10.67
CA GLU A 61 5.03 6.16 11.27
C GLU A 61 4.77 7.08 12.48
N ASP A 62 3.79 7.98 12.38
CA ASP A 62 3.43 8.86 13.49
C ASP A 62 2.90 8.07 14.72
N GLU A 63 2.06 7.06 14.48
CA GLU A 63 1.45 6.26 15.56
C GLU A 63 2.38 5.16 16.10
N PHE A 64 3.05 4.43 15.20
CA PHE A 64 3.82 3.23 15.55
C PHE A 64 5.34 3.37 15.41
N GLY A 65 5.85 4.47 14.84
CA GLY A 65 7.28 4.64 14.55
C GLY A 65 8.17 4.49 15.79
N ASN A 66 7.67 4.89 16.96
CA ASN A 66 8.37 4.73 18.23
C ASN A 66 8.23 3.33 18.86
N GLU A 67 7.23 2.54 18.45
CA GLU A 67 6.89 1.24 19.05
C GLU A 67 7.67 0.07 18.44
N PHE A 68 8.16 0.24 17.21
CA PHE A 68 9.03 -0.73 16.55
C PHE A 68 10.51 -0.52 16.89
N ARG A 69 11.23 -1.60 17.22
CA ARG A 69 12.67 -1.54 17.53
C ARG A 69 13.58 -1.38 16.30
N THR A 70 13.07 -1.52 15.07
CA THR A 70 13.88 -1.60 13.85
C THR A 70 13.30 -0.75 12.71
N ALA A 71 13.57 0.55 12.75
CA ALA A 71 13.19 1.53 11.71
C ALA A 71 13.69 1.13 10.30
N ALA A 72 14.87 0.50 10.21
CA ALA A 72 15.50 0.14 8.94
C ALA A 72 14.72 -0.89 8.11
N VAL A 73 14.07 -1.87 8.75
CA VAL A 73 13.30 -2.92 8.02
C VAL A 73 12.04 -2.31 7.40
N HIS A 74 11.38 -1.39 8.12
CA HIS A 74 10.24 -0.65 7.60
C HIS A 74 10.63 0.23 6.43
N LEU A 75 11.73 0.98 6.54
CA LEU A 75 12.27 1.78 5.43
C LEU A 75 12.52 0.92 4.18
N VAL A 76 13.18 -0.24 4.31
CA VAL A 76 13.51 -1.10 3.17
C VAL A 76 12.26 -1.67 2.49
N LEU A 77 11.28 -2.14 3.27
CA LEU A 77 10.01 -2.63 2.71
C LEU A 77 9.26 -1.52 1.98
N ASN A 78 9.24 -0.32 2.55
CA ASN A 78 8.52 0.80 1.96
C ASN A 78 9.23 1.37 0.71
N LEU A 79 10.56 1.37 0.70
CA LEU A 79 11.33 1.70 -0.50
C LEU A 79 11.06 0.69 -1.62
N ALA A 80 10.98 -0.60 -1.29
CA ALA A 80 10.61 -1.63 -2.26
C ALA A 80 9.20 -1.40 -2.83
N VAL A 81 8.23 -0.95 -2.01
CA VAL A 81 6.89 -0.57 -2.48
C VAL A 81 6.97 0.59 -3.46
N ILE A 82 7.68 1.67 -3.12
CA ILE A 82 7.81 2.83 -4.02
C ILE A 82 8.40 2.40 -5.37
N LEU A 83 9.51 1.67 -5.36
CA LEU A 83 10.18 1.21 -6.58
C LEU A 83 9.27 0.32 -7.43
N LEU A 84 8.50 -0.56 -6.76
CA LEU A 84 7.59 -1.46 -7.44
C LEU A 84 6.39 -0.68 -8.02
N LEU A 85 5.84 0.29 -7.28
CA LEU A 85 4.78 1.15 -7.78
C LEU A 85 5.25 1.99 -8.99
N GLU A 86 6.46 2.56 -8.92
CA GLU A 86 7.08 3.32 -10.01
C GLU A 86 7.25 2.45 -11.26
N PHE A 87 7.80 1.24 -11.11
CA PHE A 87 7.94 0.29 -12.21
C PHE A 87 6.60 0.07 -12.92
N PHE A 88 5.52 -0.13 -12.18
CA PHE A 88 4.21 -0.35 -12.78
C PHE A 88 3.61 0.89 -13.44
N ILE A 89 3.80 2.09 -12.87
CA ILE A 89 3.36 3.34 -13.49
C ILE A 89 4.08 3.57 -14.82
N LEU A 90 5.39 3.34 -14.87
CA LEU A 90 6.19 3.47 -16.10
C LEU A 90 5.76 2.45 -17.17
N ASN A 91 5.31 1.26 -16.75
CA ASN A 91 4.81 0.21 -17.63
C ASN A 91 3.30 0.32 -17.95
N ALA A 92 2.57 1.29 -17.38
CA ALA A 92 1.14 1.47 -17.61
C ALA A 92 0.79 1.93 -19.05
N ARG A 93 1.81 2.24 -19.87
CA ARG A 93 1.67 2.68 -21.28
C ARG A 93 1.00 1.61 -22.15
N THR A 94 1.28 0.33 -21.87
CA THR A 94 0.64 -0.81 -22.54
C THR A 94 -0.17 -1.57 -21.49
N PHE A 95 -1.48 -1.34 -21.44
CA PHE A 95 -2.32 -2.04 -20.47
C PHE A 95 -2.28 -3.54 -20.71
N HIS A 96 -1.91 -4.25 -19.66
CA HIS A 96 -1.85 -5.69 -19.65
C HIS A 96 -2.51 -6.18 -18.38
N TYR A 97 -3.60 -6.96 -18.50
CA TYR A 97 -4.39 -7.45 -17.37
C TYR A 97 -3.53 -8.09 -16.27
N LEU A 98 -2.56 -8.92 -16.68
CA LEU A 98 -1.64 -9.55 -15.75
C LEU A 98 -0.76 -8.53 -15.02
N ALA A 99 -0.26 -7.51 -15.71
CA ALA A 99 0.59 -6.49 -15.08
C ALA A 99 -0.20 -5.67 -14.07
N ALA A 100 -1.43 -5.26 -14.41
CA ALA A 100 -2.33 -4.55 -13.50
C ALA A 100 -2.70 -5.40 -12.26
N ALA A 101 -2.90 -6.71 -12.42
CA ALA A 101 -3.13 -7.62 -11.31
C ALA A 101 -1.89 -7.80 -10.43
N LEU A 102 -0.72 -7.98 -11.03
CA LEU A 102 0.55 -8.13 -10.32
C LEU A 102 0.91 -6.86 -9.53
N PHE A 103 0.61 -5.68 -10.08
CA PHE A 103 0.76 -4.39 -9.38
C PHE A 103 0.02 -4.38 -8.04
N MET A 104 -1.29 -4.64 -8.06
CA MET A 104 -2.09 -4.65 -6.84
C MET A 104 -1.68 -5.79 -5.91
N LEU A 105 -1.43 -6.98 -6.45
CA LEU A 105 -0.98 -8.11 -5.66
C LEU A 105 0.29 -7.76 -4.89
N ALA A 106 1.27 -7.14 -5.54
CA ALA A 106 2.52 -6.77 -4.91
C ALA A 106 2.32 -5.74 -3.78
N VAL A 107 1.42 -4.77 -3.96
CA VAL A 107 1.05 -3.81 -2.91
C VAL A 107 0.52 -4.54 -1.67
N PHE A 108 -0.46 -5.43 -1.82
CA PHE A 108 -0.99 -6.20 -0.70
C PHE A 108 0.00 -7.23 -0.12
N CYS A 109 0.88 -7.80 -0.95
CA CYS A 109 1.92 -8.70 -0.48
C CYS A 109 2.93 -7.98 0.43
N VAL A 110 3.24 -6.71 0.16
CA VAL A 110 4.11 -5.95 1.06
C VAL A 110 3.39 -5.61 2.36
N ASP A 111 2.10 -5.27 2.33
CA ASP A 111 1.32 -5.08 3.55
C ASP A 111 1.30 -6.34 4.43
N LEU A 112 1.00 -7.48 3.81
CA LEU A 112 1.02 -8.79 4.45
C LEU A 112 2.41 -9.12 5.04
N ALA A 113 3.47 -8.81 4.30
CA ALA A 113 4.83 -9.01 4.78
C ALA A 113 5.14 -8.10 5.97
N TRP A 114 4.76 -6.83 5.91
CA TRP A 114 4.92 -5.86 6.99
C TRP A 114 4.15 -6.30 8.25
N ALA A 115 2.85 -6.58 8.11
CA ALA A 115 1.98 -6.98 9.22
C ALA A 115 2.41 -8.33 9.82
N GLY A 116 2.80 -9.29 8.97
CA GLY A 116 3.31 -10.59 9.38
C GLY A 116 4.63 -10.50 10.15
N LEU A 117 5.57 -9.68 9.66
CA LEU A 117 6.84 -9.41 10.34
C LEU A 117 6.60 -8.70 11.68
N ALA A 118 5.70 -7.71 11.72
CA ALA A 118 5.33 -7.00 12.94
C ALA A 118 4.77 -7.97 14.00
N LEU A 119 3.83 -8.84 13.62
CA LEU A 119 3.26 -9.86 14.52
C LEU A 119 4.32 -10.84 15.05
N ARG A 120 5.22 -11.30 14.19
CA ARG A 120 6.22 -12.34 14.53
C ARG A 120 7.42 -11.79 15.29
N ALA A 121 7.81 -10.54 15.06
CA ALA A 121 9.00 -9.96 15.66
C ALA A 121 8.90 -9.81 17.19
N HIS A 122 7.69 -9.83 17.78
CA HIS A 122 7.40 -9.73 19.22
C HIS A 122 8.11 -8.58 19.97
N ARG A 123 8.76 -7.65 19.27
CA ARG A 123 9.62 -6.58 19.80
C ARG A 123 8.88 -5.25 19.96
N PHE A 124 7.61 -5.31 20.32
CA PHE A 124 6.82 -4.13 20.66
C PHE A 124 7.29 -3.56 22.00
N LYS A 125 7.40 -2.23 22.10
CA LYS A 125 7.63 -1.58 23.40
C LYS A 125 6.34 -1.55 24.24
N ALA A 126 5.18 -1.45 23.59
CA ALA A 126 3.85 -1.51 24.20
C ALA A 126 3.58 -2.79 25.02
N LYS A 127 2.79 -2.64 26.10
CA LYS A 127 2.37 -3.72 27.02
C LYS A 127 0.86 -3.68 27.29
N GLY A 128 0.31 -4.78 27.81
CA GLY A 128 -1.06 -4.85 28.30
C GLY A 128 -2.12 -4.68 27.20
N ARG A 129 -3.16 -3.88 27.46
CA ARG A 129 -4.30 -3.67 26.54
C ARG A 129 -3.87 -3.07 25.20
N ARG A 130 -2.88 -2.17 25.19
CA ARG A 130 -2.35 -1.55 23.96
C ARG A 130 -1.71 -2.60 23.04
N LEU A 131 -0.90 -3.51 23.59
CA LEU A 131 -0.33 -4.61 22.81
C LEU A 131 -1.42 -5.56 22.26
N ALA A 132 -2.49 -5.80 23.03
CA ALA A 132 -3.61 -6.62 22.57
C ALA A 132 -4.38 -5.95 21.43
N ALA A 133 -4.63 -4.64 21.52
CA ALA A 133 -5.25 -3.85 20.45
C ALA A 133 -4.41 -3.87 19.16
N MET A 134 -3.11 -3.57 19.25
CA MET A 134 -2.19 -3.61 18.09
C MET A 134 -2.15 -4.99 17.41
N ARG A 135 -2.19 -6.08 18.18
CA ARG A 135 -2.22 -7.44 17.60
C ARG A 135 -3.54 -7.74 16.89
N THR A 136 -4.64 -7.24 17.42
CA THR A 136 -5.97 -7.38 16.78
C THR A 136 -6.01 -6.60 15.48
N GLU A 137 -5.47 -5.38 15.48
CA GLU A 137 -5.36 -4.55 14.28
C GLU A 137 -4.50 -5.21 13.19
N LEU A 138 -3.28 -5.66 13.53
CA LEU A 138 -2.42 -6.37 12.58
C LEU A 138 -3.07 -7.63 12.00
N ARG A 139 -3.85 -8.37 12.81
CA ARG A 139 -4.63 -9.52 12.32
C ARG A 139 -5.77 -9.11 11.40
N SER A 140 -6.41 -7.99 11.69
CA SER A 140 -7.46 -7.43 10.84
C SER A 140 -6.91 -6.98 9.50
N ILE A 141 -5.74 -6.34 9.48
CA ILE A 141 -5.02 -5.97 8.26
C ILE A 141 -4.76 -7.23 7.43
N ILE A 142 -4.13 -8.26 8.02
CA ILE A 142 -3.87 -9.53 7.33
C ILE A 142 -5.15 -10.16 6.75
N ALA A 143 -6.23 -10.20 7.53
CA ALA A 143 -7.50 -10.78 7.06
C ALA A 143 -8.11 -9.97 5.90
N THR A 144 -8.04 -8.63 6.00
CA THR A 144 -8.54 -7.71 4.97
C THR A 144 -7.72 -7.85 3.68
N ASP A 145 -6.40 -7.86 3.79
CA ASP A 145 -5.49 -8.02 2.65
C ASP A 145 -5.69 -9.37 1.98
N ALA A 146 -5.80 -10.45 2.76
CA ALA A 146 -6.05 -11.79 2.22
C ALA A 146 -7.39 -11.86 1.45
N LEU A 147 -8.44 -11.23 1.98
CA LEU A 147 -9.72 -11.14 1.29
C LEU A 147 -9.60 -10.36 -0.03
N VAL A 148 -8.91 -9.22 0.00
CA VAL A 148 -8.71 -8.39 -1.20
C VAL A 148 -7.87 -9.10 -2.25
N VAL A 149 -6.80 -9.80 -1.84
CA VAL A 149 -6.00 -10.65 -2.73
C VAL A 149 -6.85 -11.75 -3.36
N ALA A 150 -7.76 -12.38 -2.60
CA ALA A 150 -8.68 -13.37 -3.15
C ALA A 150 -9.64 -12.76 -4.19
N LEU A 151 -10.19 -11.57 -3.92
CA LEU A 151 -11.06 -10.85 -4.87
C LEU A 151 -10.30 -10.45 -6.14
N LEU A 152 -9.07 -9.98 -6.01
CA LEU A 152 -8.19 -9.68 -7.15
C LEU A 152 -7.88 -10.94 -7.96
N GLY A 153 -7.61 -12.06 -7.30
CA GLY A 153 -7.42 -13.35 -7.93
C GLY A 153 -8.65 -13.79 -8.73
N ALA A 154 -9.85 -13.63 -8.16
CA ALA A 154 -11.10 -13.94 -8.84
C ALA A 154 -11.35 -13.03 -10.06
N LEU A 155 -11.12 -11.72 -9.94
CA LEU A 155 -11.25 -10.77 -11.04
C LEU A 155 -10.25 -11.07 -12.17
N THR A 156 -9.02 -11.42 -11.81
CA THR A 156 -7.97 -11.80 -12.76
C THR A 156 -8.32 -13.10 -13.47
N ALA A 157 -8.75 -14.12 -12.73
CA ALA A 157 -9.21 -15.38 -13.30
C ALA A 157 -10.40 -15.17 -14.25
N ALA A 158 -11.37 -14.32 -13.88
CA ALA A 158 -12.48 -13.98 -14.74
C ALA A 158 -12.03 -13.30 -16.04
N ALA A 159 -11.02 -12.43 -16.00
CA ALA A 159 -10.47 -11.79 -17.20
C ALA A 159 -9.73 -12.75 -18.14
N PHE A 160 -9.20 -13.87 -17.63
CA PHE A 160 -8.62 -14.93 -18.45
C PHE A 160 -9.67 -15.90 -19.00
N LEU A 161 -10.71 -16.20 -18.21
CA LEU A 161 -11.76 -17.17 -18.59
C LEU A 161 -12.83 -16.56 -19.50
N PHE A 162 -13.04 -15.25 -19.42
CA PHE A 162 -14.04 -14.52 -20.19
C PHE A 162 -13.40 -13.29 -20.86
N PRO A 163 -13.81 -12.92 -22.09
CA PRO A 163 -13.31 -11.74 -22.78
C PRO A 163 -13.88 -10.46 -22.14
N LEU A 164 -13.32 -10.10 -20.98
CA LEU A 164 -13.68 -8.89 -20.26
C LEU A 164 -13.08 -7.65 -20.96
N PRO A 165 -13.87 -6.59 -21.21
CA PRO A 165 -13.31 -5.33 -21.72
C PRO A 165 -12.33 -4.70 -20.72
N PRO A 166 -11.26 -4.02 -21.18
CA PRO A 166 -10.27 -3.38 -20.32
C PRO A 166 -10.88 -2.45 -19.27
N LEU A 167 -11.88 -1.67 -19.69
CA LEU A 167 -12.57 -0.73 -18.81
C LEU A 167 -13.32 -1.44 -17.66
N VAL A 168 -13.98 -2.57 -17.93
CA VAL A 168 -14.72 -3.33 -16.91
C VAL A 168 -13.74 -3.91 -15.89
N PHE A 169 -12.59 -4.40 -16.35
CA PHE A 169 -11.53 -4.87 -15.47
C PHE A 169 -11.02 -3.74 -14.58
N VAL A 170 -10.64 -2.58 -15.15
CA VAL A 170 -10.16 -1.43 -14.37
C VAL A 170 -11.21 -0.96 -13.36
N LEU A 171 -12.50 -0.92 -13.72
CA LEU A 171 -13.57 -0.57 -12.80
C LEU A 171 -13.73 -1.60 -11.66
N GLY A 172 -13.59 -2.89 -11.97
CA GLY A 172 -13.55 -3.95 -10.95
C GLY A 172 -12.38 -3.76 -9.98
N PHE A 173 -11.21 -3.38 -10.50
CA PHE A 173 -10.03 -3.03 -9.71
C PHE A 173 -10.31 -1.86 -8.77
N VAL A 174 -10.88 -0.77 -9.29
CA VAL A 174 -11.27 0.42 -8.51
C VAL A 174 -12.25 0.01 -7.41
N ALA A 175 -13.26 -0.80 -7.73
CA ALA A 175 -14.28 -1.24 -6.78
C ALA A 175 -13.68 -2.08 -5.64
N ILE A 176 -12.80 -3.04 -5.95
CA ILE A 176 -12.10 -3.85 -4.95
C ILE A 176 -11.27 -2.96 -4.01
N TYR A 177 -10.59 -1.96 -4.56
CA TYR A 177 -9.77 -1.07 -3.72
C TYR A 177 -10.59 -0.09 -2.89
N LEU A 178 -11.68 0.45 -3.42
CA LEU A 178 -12.60 1.25 -2.62
C LEU A 178 -13.21 0.43 -1.47
N PHE A 179 -13.50 -0.85 -1.72
CA PHE A 179 -13.92 -1.78 -0.68
C PHE A 179 -12.82 -2.00 0.37
N TYR A 180 -11.56 -2.14 -0.05
CA TYR A 180 -10.40 -2.18 0.87
C TYR A 180 -10.34 -0.92 1.75
N ILE A 181 -10.42 0.28 1.15
CA ILE A 181 -10.40 1.56 1.89
C ILE A 181 -11.52 1.62 2.93
N GLN A 182 -12.73 1.20 2.57
CA GLN A 182 -13.88 1.22 3.50
C GLN A 182 -13.68 0.28 4.69
N LEU A 183 -13.04 -0.89 4.45
CA LEU A 183 -12.69 -1.81 5.52
C LEU A 183 -11.57 -1.24 6.40
N SER A 184 -10.50 -0.68 5.82
CA SER A 184 -9.36 -0.18 6.58
C SER A 184 -9.66 1.10 7.38
N PHE A 185 -10.36 2.08 6.80
CA PHE A 185 -10.65 3.38 7.45
C PHE A 185 -11.57 3.28 8.67
N LYS A 186 -12.55 2.36 8.66
CA LYS A 186 -13.48 2.20 9.79
C LYS A 186 -12.77 1.83 11.08
N PHE A 187 -11.70 1.04 11.00
CA PHE A 187 -10.98 0.59 12.20
C PHE A 187 -9.99 1.63 12.70
N GLN A 188 -9.35 2.41 11.81
CA GLN A 188 -8.41 3.47 12.21
C GLN A 188 -9.09 4.67 12.90
N ILE A 189 -10.31 5.05 12.51
CA ILE A 189 -11.04 6.18 13.13
C ILE A 189 -11.67 5.81 14.48
N ILE A 190 -12.10 4.55 14.67
CA ILE A 190 -12.77 4.12 15.91
C ILE A 190 -11.77 4.03 17.07
N ASP A 191 -10.51 3.67 16.82
CA ASP A 191 -9.48 3.61 17.87
C ASP A 191 -8.85 4.98 18.19
N LEU A 192 -8.88 5.96 17.29
CA LEU A 192 -8.45 7.35 17.58
C LEU A 192 -9.35 8.09 18.59
N LYS A 193 -10.55 7.58 18.87
CA LYS A 193 -11.48 8.18 19.84
C LYS A 193 -11.59 7.40 21.16
N ALA A 194 -10.96 6.23 21.24
CA ALA A 194 -11.07 5.34 22.40
C ALA A 194 -9.88 5.44 23.37
N PHE A 195 -8.90 6.32 23.09
CA PHE A 195 -7.77 6.63 23.96
C PHE A 195 -7.80 8.10 24.42
#